data_AF-A0AAW1CS36-F1
#
_entry.id   AF-A0AAW1CS36-F1
#
_cell.length_a   1.000
_cell.length_b   1.000
_cell.length_c   1.000
_cell.angle_alpha   90.00
_cell.angle_beta   90.00
_cell.angle_gamma   90.00
#
_symmetry.space_group_name_H-M   'P 1'
#
loop_
_entity.id
_entity.type
_entity.pdbx_description
1 polymer ?
#
loop_
_entity_poly.entity_id
_entity_poly.type
_entity_poly.pdbx_seq_one_letter_code
_entity_poly.pdbx_strand_id
1 'polypeptide(L)'
;MQNKTRLELADYEAESLARLQKMFSRKWEFIFMQAEAQSKVDKKRDKLERKVLDSQERAFWDMHRPMPGCVNTTELDIKKACRMNKPANKNNAASVSNEQAIENLTKEISMFKTRLDRSNIKMSKVAESYISYHEQYCEYDPFFTPPDVAHPWITDNPDFWEQEKNAKDIAARRVKRWAFSLQELLADPVGREQFAKFLDKEFSGENLKFWEAVQELRALPQCQVADKVTEIWSEYLGPDASCPVNIDSHSHDITKKNMTKPDRWTFDAAAAHVYHLMKTDSYSRYLRSEMYKDFLQGSKKKTSMKGIRSIVSFSGRKDANS
;
A
#
# COMPACT_ATOMS: atom_id res chain seq x y z
N MET A 1 40.26 22.79 35.07
CA MET A 1 41.37 23.43 34.31
C MET A 1 41.13 24.92 34.07
N GLN A 2 39.93 25.36 33.66
CA GLN A 2 39.67 26.78 33.38
C GLN A 2 39.11 27.59 34.56
N ASN A 3 38.62 26.92 35.62
CA ASN A 3 38.15 27.51 36.89
C ASN A 3 37.25 28.76 36.73
N LYS A 4 36.25 28.67 35.85
CA LYS A 4 35.23 29.70 35.62
C LYS A 4 33.86 29.07 35.77
N THR A 5 32.98 29.72 36.54
CA THR A 5 31.61 29.22 36.82
C THR A 5 30.78 28.96 35.57
N ARG A 6 30.92 29.80 34.53
CA ARG A 6 30.23 29.60 33.23
C ARG A 6 30.66 28.35 32.45
N LEU A 7 31.79 27.74 32.82
CA LEU A 7 32.38 26.54 32.19
C LEU A 7 32.41 25.38 33.18
N GLU A 8 31.66 25.47 34.28
CA GLU A 8 31.43 24.35 35.17
C GLU A 8 30.62 23.28 34.44
N LEU A 9 30.99 22.02 34.66
CA LEU A 9 30.30 20.89 34.09
C LEU A 9 28.95 20.76 34.78
N ALA A 10 27.88 20.62 34.00
CA ALA A 10 26.62 20.14 34.51
C ALA A 10 26.75 18.69 34.99
N ASP A 11 25.81 18.21 35.80
CA ASP A 11 25.88 16.87 36.40
C ASP A 11 26.03 15.75 35.35
N TYR A 12 25.27 15.82 34.24
CA TYR A 12 25.36 14.84 33.14
C TYR A 12 26.71 14.89 32.40
N GLU A 13 27.36 16.06 32.33
CA GLU A 13 28.68 16.25 31.75
C GLU A 13 29.74 15.65 32.69
N ALA A 14 29.60 15.85 34.00
CA ALA A 14 30.48 15.27 35.02
C ALA A 14 30.39 13.73 35.04
N GLU A 15 29.17 13.17 34.96
CA GLU A 15 28.99 11.72 34.81
C GLU A 15 29.58 11.19 33.51
N SER A 16 29.42 11.91 32.41
CA SER A 16 30.02 11.55 31.11
C SER A 16 31.54 11.55 31.19
N LEU A 17 32.12 12.55 31.86
CA LEU A 17 33.55 12.63 32.12
C LEU A 17 34.03 11.44 32.95
N ALA A 18 33.33 11.09 34.04
CA ALA A 18 33.66 9.93 34.87
C ALA A 18 33.63 8.61 34.06
N ARG A 19 32.62 8.43 33.20
CA ARG A 19 32.55 7.28 32.26
C ARG A 19 33.73 7.26 31.30
N LEU A 20 34.08 8.40 30.70
CA LEU A 20 35.19 8.52 29.76
C LEU A 20 36.55 8.28 30.44
N GLN A 21 36.76 8.78 31.66
CA GLN A 21 37.96 8.53 32.47
C GLN A 21 38.16 7.05 32.76
N LYS A 22 37.07 6.34 33.09
CA LYS A 22 37.10 4.90 33.29
C LYS A 22 37.44 4.15 32.00
N MET A 23 36.78 4.51 30.88
CA MET A 23 36.96 3.86 29.58
C MET A 23 38.34 4.10 28.97
N PHE A 24 38.89 5.30 29.14
CA PHE A 24 40.18 5.71 28.56
C PHE A 24 41.32 5.82 29.60
N SER A 25 41.22 5.12 30.74
CA SER A 25 42.17 5.20 31.85
C SER A 25 43.65 5.11 31.44
N ARG A 26 44.00 4.16 30.56
CA ARG A 26 45.37 3.96 30.06
C ARG A 26 45.88 5.07 29.14
N LYS A 27 44.98 5.86 28.56
CA LYS A 27 45.30 6.98 27.66
C LYS A 27 45.00 8.34 28.30
N TRP A 28 44.63 8.36 29.59
CA TRP A 28 44.14 9.56 30.26
C TRP A 28 45.20 10.67 30.30
N GLU A 29 46.46 10.32 30.53
CA GLU A 29 47.58 11.27 30.52
C GLU A 29 47.71 12.00 29.18
N PHE A 30 47.56 11.29 28.06
CA PHE A 30 47.60 11.89 26.72
C PHE A 30 46.41 12.83 26.48
N ILE A 31 45.21 12.41 26.90
CA ILE A 31 43.99 13.24 26.78
C ILE A 31 44.15 14.51 27.61
N PHE A 32 44.66 14.40 28.83
CA PHE A 32 44.90 15.54 29.71
C PHE A 32 45.97 16.49 29.14
N MET A 33 47.09 15.95 28.64
CA MET A 33 48.15 16.75 28.00
C MET A 33 47.61 17.51 26.78
N GLN A 34 46.78 16.89 25.96
CA GLN A 34 46.13 17.52 24.81
C GLN A 34 45.17 18.64 25.25
N ALA A 35 44.32 18.40 26.25
CA ALA A 35 43.42 19.41 26.81
C ALA A 35 44.18 20.59 27.42
N GLU A 36 45.33 20.34 28.06
CA GLU A 36 46.19 21.39 28.62
C GLU A 36 46.81 22.27 27.53
N ALA A 37 47.34 21.64 26.48
CA ALA A 37 47.90 22.34 25.33
C ALA A 37 46.84 23.22 24.65
N GLN A 38 45.62 22.70 24.45
CA GLN A 38 44.50 23.46 23.90
C GLN A 38 44.15 24.67 24.78
N SER A 39 44.04 24.47 26.10
CA SER A 39 43.77 25.56 27.04
C SER A 39 44.86 26.65 27.03
N LYS A 40 46.13 26.29 26.81
CA LYS A 40 47.24 27.24 26.66
C LYS A 40 47.09 28.09 25.39
N VAL A 41 46.63 27.50 24.29
CA VAL A 41 46.35 28.22 23.03
C VAL A 41 45.16 29.17 23.21
N ASP A 42 44.06 28.70 23.81
CA ASP A 42 42.85 29.52 24.00
C ASP A 42 43.11 30.74 24.89
N LYS A 43 44.01 30.61 25.88
CA LYS A 43 44.44 31.72 26.74
C LYS A 43 45.14 32.86 26.00
N LYS A 44 45.71 32.62 24.81
CA LYS A 44 46.38 33.64 23.98
C LYS A 44 45.40 34.52 23.20
N ARG A 45 44.15 34.07 23.01
CA ARG A 45 43.11 34.83 22.29
C ARG A 45 42.53 35.96 23.14
N ASP A 46 41.93 36.96 22.49
CA ASP A 46 41.18 37.99 23.21
C ASP A 46 40.00 37.39 23.98
N LYS A 47 39.58 38.10 25.05
CA LYS A 47 38.49 37.68 25.93
C LYS A 47 37.19 37.49 25.16
N LEU A 48 36.83 38.39 24.25
CA LEU A 48 35.55 38.32 23.53
C LEU A 48 35.54 37.14 22.55
N GLU A 49 36.61 37.01 21.75
CA GLU A 49 36.80 35.92 20.80
C GLU A 49 36.72 34.55 21.50
N ARG A 50 37.41 34.41 22.65
CA ARG A 50 37.36 33.19 23.45
C ARG A 50 35.95 32.85 23.93
N LYS A 51 35.13 33.85 24.34
CA LYS A 51 33.74 33.58 24.75
C LYS A 51 32.92 32.98 23.62
N VAL A 52 33.09 33.49 22.39
CA VAL A 52 32.33 33.04 21.23
C VAL A 52 32.74 31.61 20.86
N LEU A 53 34.05 31.33 20.80
CA LEU A 53 34.56 30.00 20.49
C LEU A 53 34.16 28.96 21.54
N ASP A 54 34.29 29.29 22.85
CA ASP A 54 33.83 28.41 23.95
C ASP A 54 32.33 28.06 23.78
N SER A 55 31.51 29.05 23.41
CA SER A 55 30.07 28.87 23.22
C SER A 55 29.74 28.03 21.97
N GLN A 56 30.49 28.19 20.88
CA GLN A 56 30.30 27.41 19.66
C GLN A 56 30.69 25.94 19.87
N GLU A 57 31.79 25.69 20.58
CA GLU A 57 32.21 24.33 20.93
C GLU A 57 31.18 23.67 21.86
N ARG A 58 30.65 24.40 22.85
CA ARG A 58 29.58 23.89 23.70
C ARG A 58 28.34 23.50 22.88
N ALA A 59 27.89 24.38 21.98
CA ALA A 59 26.74 24.10 21.11
C ALA A 59 26.95 22.88 20.20
N PHE A 60 28.19 22.64 19.73
CA PHE A 60 28.52 21.43 18.97
C PHE A 60 28.30 20.17 19.80
N TRP A 61 28.76 20.17 21.05
CA TRP A 61 28.61 19.04 21.96
C TRP A 61 27.18 18.86 22.45
N ASP A 62 26.42 19.93 22.63
CA ASP A 62 24.98 19.86 22.97
C ASP A 62 24.18 19.11 21.88
N MET A 63 24.61 19.17 20.61
CA MET A 63 24.01 18.39 19.52
C MET A 63 24.44 16.92 19.54
N HIS A 64 25.74 16.63 19.73
CA HIS A 64 26.29 15.29 19.57
C HIS A 64 26.23 14.45 20.86
N ARG A 65 26.11 15.11 22.01
CA ARG A 65 25.99 14.54 23.36
C ARG A 65 24.91 15.33 24.10
N PRO A 66 23.66 15.27 23.61
CA PRO A 66 22.57 16.05 24.19
C PRO A 66 22.31 15.62 25.64
N MET A 67 21.73 16.54 26.40
CA MET A 67 21.28 16.27 27.75
C MET A 67 20.31 15.07 27.75
N PRO A 68 20.39 14.16 28.75
CA PRO A 68 19.46 13.04 28.84
C PRO A 68 18.00 13.49 28.80
N GLY A 69 17.19 12.84 27.95
CA GLY A 69 15.79 13.21 27.70
C GLY A 69 15.57 14.13 26.50
N CYS A 70 16.61 14.78 25.98
CA CYS A 70 16.53 15.50 24.70
C CYS A 70 16.66 14.53 23.52
N VAL A 71 15.92 14.80 22.43
CA VAL A 71 16.01 14.02 21.19
C VAL A 71 17.40 14.21 20.57
N ASN A 72 18.09 13.11 20.29
CA ASN A 72 19.37 13.14 19.61
C ASN A 72 19.19 13.24 18.10
N THR A 73 19.39 14.43 17.56
CA THR A 73 19.20 14.72 16.12
C THR A 73 20.26 14.08 15.23
N THR A 74 21.34 13.55 15.81
CA THR A 74 22.41 12.84 15.07
C THR A 74 22.12 11.36 14.89
N GLU A 75 21.07 10.82 15.53
CA GLU A 75 20.66 9.43 15.34
C GLU A 75 20.15 9.19 13.92
N LEU A 76 20.68 8.15 13.29
CA LEU A 76 20.29 7.75 11.95
C LEU A 76 19.45 6.50 12.02
N ASP A 77 18.40 6.46 11.18
CA ASP A 77 17.66 5.23 10.92
C ASP A 77 18.62 4.11 10.51
N ILE A 78 18.40 2.90 11.06
CA ILE A 78 19.29 1.75 10.84
C ILE A 78 19.48 1.42 9.36
N LYS A 79 18.44 1.58 8.53
CA LYS A 79 18.53 1.32 7.08
C LYS A 79 19.37 2.39 6.38
N LYS A 80 19.36 3.62 6.88
CA LYS A 80 20.22 4.69 6.37
C LYS A 80 21.67 4.45 6.79
N ALA A 81 21.92 4.10 8.05
CA ALA A 81 23.25 3.77 8.56
C ALA A 81 23.88 2.59 7.81
N CYS A 82 23.13 1.50 7.59
CA CYS A 82 23.61 0.34 6.82
C CYS A 82 23.92 0.69 5.37
N ARG A 83 23.17 1.61 4.73
CA ARG A 83 23.44 2.04 3.35
C ARG A 83 24.70 2.90 3.24
N MET A 84 24.92 3.79 4.20
CA MET A 84 26.12 4.63 4.25
C MET A 84 27.38 3.82 4.54
N ASN A 85 27.26 2.79 5.37
CA ASN A 85 28.36 1.89 5.74
C ASN A 85 28.51 0.70 4.81
N LYS A 86 27.57 0.47 3.88
CA LYS A 86 27.78 -0.49 2.81
C LYS A 86 28.97 0.05 2.04
N PRO A 87 30.05 -0.73 1.86
CA PRO A 87 31.11 -0.30 0.96
C PRO A 87 30.39 0.05 -0.33
N ALA A 88 30.50 1.31 -0.75
CA ALA A 88 30.02 1.70 -2.05
C ALA A 88 30.59 0.63 -2.96
N ASN A 89 29.72 -0.10 -3.66
CA ASN A 89 30.16 -0.82 -4.84
C ASN A 89 30.50 0.28 -5.85
N LYS A 90 31.54 1.07 -5.54
CA LYS A 90 32.45 1.59 -6.53
C LYS A 90 32.92 0.30 -7.17
N ASN A 91 32.18 -0.10 -8.20
CA ASN A 91 32.70 -0.98 -9.21
C ASN A 91 34.10 -0.47 -9.44
N ASN A 92 35.09 -1.22 -8.98
CA ASN A 92 36.42 -1.07 -9.51
C ASN A 92 36.20 -1.27 -11.01
N ALA A 93 36.21 -0.15 -11.75
CA ALA A 93 36.25 -0.16 -13.21
C ALA A 93 37.53 -0.86 -13.71
N ALA A 94 38.44 -1.22 -12.79
CA ALA A 94 39.49 -2.19 -12.99
C ALA A 94 39.02 -3.58 -12.50
N SER A 95 38.66 -4.47 -13.44
CA SER A 95 38.39 -5.91 -13.29
C SER A 95 36.93 -6.41 -13.22
N VAL A 96 35.97 -5.71 -13.82
CA VAL A 96 34.76 -6.42 -14.32
C VAL A 96 35.22 -7.18 -15.57
N SER A 97 35.14 -8.51 -15.58
CA SER A 97 35.46 -9.28 -16.79
C SER A 97 34.59 -8.78 -17.95
N ASN A 98 35.13 -8.73 -19.17
CA ASN A 98 34.36 -8.31 -20.35
C ASN A 98 33.05 -9.09 -20.49
N GLU A 99 33.04 -10.35 -20.06
CA GLU A 99 31.86 -11.22 -20.02
C GLU A 99 30.77 -10.72 -19.06
N GLN A 100 31.14 -10.30 -17.84
CA GLN A 100 30.18 -9.73 -16.89
C GLN A 100 29.64 -8.37 -17.34
N ALA A 101 30.47 -7.56 -18.02
CA ALA A 101 30.04 -6.30 -18.61
C ALA A 101 29.02 -6.53 -19.75
N ILE A 102 29.27 -7.50 -20.63
CA ILE A 102 28.35 -7.89 -21.70
C ILE A 102 27.03 -8.43 -21.14
N GLU A 103 27.07 -9.27 -20.10
CA GLU A 103 25.86 -9.79 -19.46
C GLU A 103 25.01 -8.66 -18.85
N ASN A 104 25.65 -7.69 -18.20
CA ASN A 104 24.97 -6.52 -17.63
C ASN A 104 24.30 -5.67 -18.73
N LEU A 105 25.02 -5.39 -19.82
CA LEU A 105 24.45 -4.66 -20.96
C LEU A 105 23.29 -5.42 -21.61
N THR A 106 23.38 -6.74 -21.70
CA THR A 106 22.32 -7.57 -22.27
C THR A 106 21.07 -7.57 -21.37
N LYS A 107 21.24 -7.63 -20.05
CA LYS A 107 20.14 -7.44 -19.09
C LYS A 107 19.51 -6.07 -19.21
N GLU A 108 20.32 -5.02 -19.37
CA GLU A 108 19.82 -3.65 -19.51
C GLU A 108 19.03 -3.45 -20.83
N ILE A 109 19.53 -3.99 -21.94
CA ILE A 109 18.83 -3.99 -23.23
C ILE A 109 17.51 -4.75 -23.11
N SER A 110 17.51 -5.93 -22.49
CA SER A 110 16.30 -6.71 -22.26
C SER A 110 15.27 -5.92 -21.44
N MET A 111 15.71 -5.26 -20.36
CA MET A 111 14.86 -4.39 -19.55
C MET A 111 14.28 -3.23 -20.38
N PHE A 112 15.08 -2.55 -21.20
CA PHE A 112 14.58 -1.45 -22.04
C PHE A 112 13.58 -1.92 -23.09
N LYS A 113 13.82 -3.08 -23.73
CA LYS A 113 12.84 -3.70 -24.65
C LYS A 113 11.51 -3.95 -23.95
N THR A 114 11.53 -4.59 -22.78
CA THR A 114 10.31 -4.81 -21.99
C THR A 114 9.62 -3.51 -21.57
N ARG A 115 10.35 -2.40 -21.36
CA ARG A 115 9.75 -1.09 -21.08
C ARG A 115 9.12 -0.44 -22.30
N LEU A 116 9.72 -0.62 -23.48
CA LEU A 116 9.19 -0.10 -24.75
C LEU A 116 7.92 -0.83 -25.17
N ASP A 117 7.82 -2.13 -24.90
CA ASP A 117 6.64 -2.94 -25.21
C ASP A 117 5.42 -2.61 -24.34
N ARG A 118 5.59 -1.85 -23.24
CA ARG A 118 4.47 -1.44 -22.38
C ARG A 118 3.64 -0.37 -23.07
N SER A 119 2.37 -0.65 -23.27
CA SER A 119 1.38 0.33 -23.72
C SER A 119 1.26 1.47 -22.70
N ASN A 120 1.56 2.69 -23.14
CA ASN A 120 1.42 3.88 -22.31
C ASN A 120 0.11 4.61 -22.61
N ILE A 121 -0.51 5.18 -21.58
CA ILE A 121 -1.71 6.01 -21.69
C ILE A 121 -1.30 7.48 -21.62
N LYS A 122 -1.96 8.36 -22.38
CA LYS A 122 -1.70 9.81 -22.34
C LYS A 122 -1.94 10.36 -20.94
N MET A 123 -1.06 11.25 -20.48
CA MET A 123 -1.17 11.84 -19.13
C MET A 123 -2.50 12.54 -18.88
N SER A 124 -3.08 13.22 -19.89
CA SER A 124 -4.41 13.82 -19.78
C SER A 124 -5.49 12.80 -19.44
N LYS A 125 -5.47 11.62 -20.07
CA LYS A 125 -6.42 10.54 -19.80
C LYS A 125 -6.22 9.91 -18.43
N VAL A 126 -4.98 9.78 -17.98
CA VAL A 126 -4.67 9.33 -16.61
C VAL A 126 -5.21 10.33 -15.59
N ALA A 127 -4.98 11.64 -15.79
CA ALA A 127 -5.47 12.69 -14.90
C ALA A 127 -7.01 12.74 -14.84
N GLU A 128 -7.67 12.72 -16.00
CA GLU A 128 -9.15 12.64 -16.10
C GLU A 128 -9.69 11.43 -15.34
N SER A 129 -9.06 10.25 -15.49
CA SER A 129 -9.48 9.04 -14.78
C SER A 129 -9.34 9.15 -13.27
N TYR A 130 -8.26 9.74 -12.76
CA TYR A 130 -8.08 9.91 -11.31
C TYR A 130 -9.04 10.94 -10.73
N ILE A 131 -9.29 12.04 -11.43
CA ILE A 131 -10.27 13.06 -11.01
C ILE A 131 -11.66 12.43 -10.95
N SER A 132 -12.07 11.71 -11.99
CA SER A 132 -13.38 11.04 -12.02
C SER A 132 -13.52 9.99 -10.92
N TYR A 133 -12.46 9.21 -10.63
CA TYR A 133 -12.45 8.29 -9.51
C TYR A 133 -12.61 9.04 -8.18
N HIS A 134 -11.83 10.10 -7.94
CA HIS A 134 -11.95 10.89 -6.72
C HIS A 134 -13.37 11.47 -6.55
N GLU A 135 -13.94 12.09 -7.58
CA GLU A 135 -15.30 12.64 -7.56
C GLU A 135 -16.37 11.58 -7.27
N GLN A 136 -16.17 10.35 -7.74
CA GLN A 136 -17.09 9.25 -7.49
C GLN A 136 -17.06 8.76 -6.03
N TYR A 137 -15.89 8.79 -5.37
CA TYR A 137 -15.70 8.29 -4.01
C TYR A 137 -15.66 9.37 -2.94
N CYS A 138 -15.65 10.67 -3.28
CA CYS A 138 -15.54 11.76 -2.31
C CYS A 138 -16.74 11.81 -1.34
N GLU A 139 -17.94 11.43 -1.78
CA GLU A 139 -19.13 11.28 -0.91
C GLU A 139 -18.92 10.17 0.14
N TYR A 140 -18.05 9.20 -0.15
CA TYR A 140 -17.78 8.05 0.70
C TYR A 140 -16.63 8.26 1.69
N ASP A 141 -15.78 9.27 1.44
CA ASP A 141 -14.63 9.59 2.29
C ASP A 141 -15.06 10.39 3.53
N PRO A 142 -14.88 9.84 4.75
CA PRO A 142 -15.27 10.53 5.98
C PRO A 142 -14.52 11.84 6.25
N PHE A 143 -13.36 12.08 5.64
CA PHE A 143 -12.60 13.32 5.79
C PHE A 143 -13.17 14.48 4.96
N PHE A 144 -13.80 14.19 3.83
CA PHE A 144 -14.38 15.20 2.94
C PHE A 144 -15.88 15.34 3.12
N THR A 145 -16.58 14.22 3.30
CA THR A 145 -18.03 14.18 3.45
C THR A 145 -18.37 13.50 4.79
N PRO A 146 -18.71 14.28 5.84
CA PRO A 146 -19.00 13.70 7.14
C PRO A 146 -20.18 12.72 7.02
N PRO A 147 -20.07 11.51 7.58
CA PRO A 147 -21.15 10.54 7.55
C PRO A 147 -22.39 11.04 8.32
N ASP A 148 -23.56 10.56 7.93
CA ASP A 148 -24.84 10.90 8.59
C ASP A 148 -24.83 10.52 10.08
N VAL A 149 -24.11 9.45 10.43
CA VAL A 149 -23.82 9.05 11.80
C VAL A 149 -22.45 9.60 12.17
N ALA A 150 -22.35 10.21 13.35
CA ALA A 150 -21.11 10.83 13.78
C ALA A 150 -19.94 9.83 13.81
N HIS A 151 -18.76 10.30 13.39
CA HIS A 151 -17.59 9.46 13.23
C HIS A 151 -17.15 8.85 14.58
N PRO A 152 -16.91 7.52 14.68
CA PRO A 152 -16.53 6.88 15.94
C PRO A 152 -15.32 7.48 16.66
N TRP A 153 -14.29 7.92 15.93
CA TRP A 153 -13.11 8.58 16.50
C TRP A 153 -13.37 9.99 17.07
N ILE A 154 -14.53 10.59 16.78
CA ILE A 154 -14.92 11.91 17.28
C ILE A 154 -15.86 11.78 18.47
N THR A 155 -16.78 10.82 18.41
CA THR A 155 -17.83 10.64 19.41
C THR A 155 -17.56 9.53 20.42
N ASP A 156 -16.46 8.80 20.25
CA ASP A 156 -16.13 7.58 21.01
C ASP A 156 -17.29 6.56 21.03
N ASN A 157 -18.11 6.56 19.97
CA ASN A 157 -19.25 5.66 19.80
C ASN A 157 -19.04 4.72 18.59
N PRO A 158 -18.97 3.39 18.79
CA PRO A 158 -18.75 2.42 17.72
C PRO A 158 -19.99 2.08 16.87
N ASP A 159 -21.17 2.66 17.15
CA ASP A 159 -22.44 2.33 16.49
C ASP A 159 -22.35 2.35 14.96
N PHE A 160 -21.61 3.30 14.38
CA PHE A 160 -21.40 3.36 12.93
C PHE A 160 -20.71 2.10 12.39
N TRP A 161 -19.67 1.59 13.06
CA TRP A 161 -18.99 0.36 12.64
C TRP A 161 -19.89 -0.87 12.78
N GLU A 162 -20.72 -0.92 13.83
CA GLU A 162 -21.67 -2.03 14.02
C GLU A 162 -22.78 -2.00 12.97
N GLN A 163 -23.23 -0.81 12.54
CA GLN A 163 -24.16 -0.66 11.42
C GLN A 163 -23.55 -1.14 10.09
N GLU A 164 -22.27 -0.88 9.83
CA GLU A 164 -21.60 -1.39 8.61
C GLU A 164 -21.46 -2.92 8.61
N LYS A 165 -21.34 -3.56 9.78
CA LYS A 165 -21.33 -5.03 9.88
C LYS A 165 -22.71 -5.65 9.69
N ASN A 166 -23.78 -4.89 9.90
CA ASN A 166 -25.14 -5.43 9.85
C ASN A 166 -25.57 -5.72 8.39
N ALA A 167 -25.92 -6.97 8.12
CA ALA A 167 -26.41 -7.42 6.82
C ALA A 167 -27.93 -7.20 6.60
N LYS A 168 -28.69 -6.86 7.65
CA LYS A 168 -30.16 -6.76 7.60
C LYS A 168 -30.68 -5.37 7.28
N ASP A 169 -29.99 -4.32 7.73
CA ASP A 169 -30.40 -2.92 7.51
C ASP A 169 -29.26 -2.16 6.82
N ILE A 170 -29.23 -2.28 5.49
CA ILE A 170 -28.13 -1.74 4.68
C ILE A 170 -28.50 -0.33 4.21
N ALA A 171 -27.65 0.63 4.54
CA ALA A 171 -27.82 2.00 4.07
C ALA A 171 -27.78 2.08 2.55
N ALA A 172 -28.68 2.89 1.96
CA ALA A 172 -28.74 3.08 0.51
C ALA A 172 -27.40 3.59 -0.08
N ARG A 173 -26.62 4.35 0.71
CA ARG A 173 -25.25 4.77 0.37
C ARG A 173 -24.36 3.56 0.05
N ARG A 174 -24.34 2.54 0.90
CA ARG A 174 -23.56 1.30 0.69
C ARG A 174 -24.00 0.56 -0.59
N VAL A 175 -25.31 0.47 -0.83
CA VAL A 175 -25.86 -0.18 -2.04
C VAL A 175 -25.48 0.57 -3.32
N LYS A 176 -25.53 1.90 -3.33
CA LYS A 176 -25.12 2.71 -4.49
C LYS A 176 -23.67 2.45 -4.91
N ARG A 177 -22.78 2.20 -3.94
CA ARG A 177 -21.36 1.92 -4.18
C ARG A 177 -21.16 0.66 -5.02
N TRP A 178 -22.06 -0.33 -4.91
CA TRP A 178 -22.01 -1.55 -5.73
C TRP A 178 -22.10 -1.27 -7.23
N ALA A 179 -22.70 -0.15 -7.64
CA ALA A 179 -22.81 0.23 -9.05
C ALA A 179 -21.52 0.84 -9.62
N PHE A 180 -20.53 1.18 -8.78
CA PHE A 180 -19.30 1.81 -9.24
C PHE A 180 -18.43 0.83 -10.04
N SER A 181 -18.37 -0.42 -9.61
CA SER A 181 -17.69 -1.49 -10.34
C SER A 181 -18.11 -2.86 -9.83
N LEU A 182 -17.92 -3.89 -10.65
CA LEU A 182 -18.09 -5.27 -10.21
C LEU A 182 -17.18 -5.60 -9.00
N GLN A 183 -15.99 -4.99 -8.92
CA GLN A 183 -15.10 -5.16 -7.78
C GLN A 183 -15.73 -4.66 -6.47
N GLU A 184 -16.40 -3.50 -6.51
CA GLU A 184 -17.11 -2.96 -5.34
C GLU A 184 -18.27 -3.86 -4.91
N LEU A 185 -19.03 -4.39 -5.86
CA LEU A 185 -20.11 -5.35 -5.60
C LEU A 185 -19.58 -6.65 -4.97
N LEU A 186 -18.47 -7.21 -5.49
CA LEU A 186 -17.91 -8.48 -5.00
C LEU A 186 -17.12 -8.32 -3.69
N ALA A 187 -16.56 -7.13 -3.43
CA ALA A 187 -15.87 -6.83 -2.17
C ALA A 187 -16.85 -6.78 -0.99
N ASP A 188 -18.10 -6.38 -1.23
CA ASP A 188 -19.15 -6.37 -0.23
C ASP A 188 -19.77 -7.78 -0.06
N PRO A 189 -19.74 -8.40 1.13
CA PRO A 189 -20.33 -9.72 1.35
C PRO A 189 -21.82 -9.80 0.98
N VAL A 190 -22.59 -8.75 1.26
CA VAL A 190 -24.03 -8.74 0.96
C VAL A 190 -24.27 -8.44 -0.52
N GLY A 191 -23.47 -7.54 -1.10
CA GLY A 191 -23.50 -7.30 -2.54
C GLY A 191 -23.23 -8.59 -3.33
N ARG A 192 -22.23 -9.35 -2.89
CA ARG A 192 -21.90 -10.65 -3.47
C ARG A 192 -23.02 -11.67 -3.33
N GLU A 193 -23.63 -11.79 -2.16
CA GLU A 193 -24.78 -12.68 -1.95
C GLU A 193 -25.97 -12.32 -2.85
N GLN A 194 -26.27 -11.03 -3.00
CA GLN A 194 -27.34 -10.56 -3.90
C GLN A 194 -27.01 -10.84 -5.37
N PHE A 195 -25.76 -10.67 -5.77
CA PHE A 195 -25.31 -10.98 -7.11
C PHE A 195 -25.36 -12.49 -7.39
N ALA A 196 -24.96 -13.33 -6.44
CA ALA A 196 -25.06 -14.79 -6.55
C ALA A 196 -26.51 -15.24 -6.78
N LYS A 197 -27.46 -14.72 -5.98
CA LYS A 197 -28.90 -15.00 -6.15
C LYS A 197 -29.42 -14.57 -7.53
N PHE A 198 -28.93 -13.46 -8.07
CA PHE A 198 -29.29 -13.00 -9.41
C PHE A 198 -28.75 -13.97 -10.48
N LEU A 199 -27.49 -14.40 -10.36
CA LEU A 199 -26.89 -15.35 -11.30
C LEU A 199 -27.55 -16.73 -11.25
N ASP A 200 -27.94 -17.21 -10.07
CA ASP A 200 -28.67 -18.47 -9.91
C ASP A 200 -30.03 -18.43 -10.65
N LYS A 201 -30.72 -17.28 -10.62
CA LYS A 201 -31.97 -17.07 -11.36
C LYS A 201 -31.77 -17.09 -12.88
N GLU A 202 -30.61 -16.68 -13.34
CA GLU A 202 -30.23 -16.69 -14.77
C GLU A 202 -29.42 -17.95 -15.16
N PHE A 203 -29.29 -18.94 -14.27
CA PHE A 203 -28.52 -20.16 -14.49
C PHE A 203 -27.07 -19.88 -14.95
N SER A 204 -26.42 -18.90 -14.32
CA SER A 204 -25.05 -18.45 -14.64
C SER A 204 -24.14 -18.32 -13.40
N GLY A 205 -24.54 -18.97 -12.29
CA GLY A 205 -23.86 -18.91 -11.00
C GLY A 205 -22.47 -19.58 -10.97
N GLU A 206 -22.20 -20.50 -11.89
CA GLU A 206 -20.91 -21.18 -12.04
C GLU A 206 -19.75 -20.21 -12.27
N ASN A 207 -19.99 -19.09 -12.97
CA ASN A 207 -18.98 -18.07 -13.25
C ASN A 207 -18.47 -17.40 -11.97
N LEU A 208 -19.40 -17.06 -11.06
CA LEU A 208 -19.03 -16.46 -9.79
C LEU A 208 -18.33 -17.47 -8.88
N LYS A 209 -18.85 -18.70 -8.80
CA LYS A 209 -18.26 -19.77 -7.97
C LYS A 209 -16.83 -20.09 -8.39
N PHE A 210 -16.58 -20.24 -9.70
CA PHE A 210 -15.25 -20.43 -10.24
C PHE A 210 -14.32 -19.26 -9.88
N TRP A 211 -14.78 -18.03 -10.08
CA TRP A 211 -13.98 -16.85 -9.76
C TRP A 211 -13.63 -16.81 -8.26
N GLU A 212 -14.59 -17.09 -7.38
CA GLU A 212 -14.37 -17.17 -5.94
C GLU A 212 -13.39 -18.29 -5.55
N ALA A 213 -13.50 -19.47 -6.16
CA ALA A 213 -12.58 -20.58 -5.91
C ALA A 213 -11.13 -20.21 -6.28
N VAL A 214 -10.93 -19.46 -7.37
CA VAL A 214 -9.61 -18.94 -7.76
C VAL A 214 -9.12 -17.87 -6.77
N GLN A 215 -10.00 -17.01 -6.25
CA GLN A 215 -9.64 -16.04 -5.21
C GLN A 215 -9.25 -16.73 -3.90
N GLU A 216 -9.95 -17.79 -3.52
CA GLU A 216 -9.63 -18.62 -2.36
C GLU A 216 -8.25 -19.29 -2.54
N LEU A 217 -8.00 -19.92 -3.69
CA LEU A 217 -6.71 -20.50 -4.05
C LEU A 217 -5.56 -19.52 -3.81
N ARG A 218 -5.75 -18.24 -4.13
CA ARG A 218 -4.74 -17.18 -3.93
C ARG A 218 -4.45 -16.87 -2.46
N ALA A 219 -5.38 -17.14 -1.55
CA ALA A 219 -5.21 -16.92 -0.11
C ALA A 219 -4.74 -18.17 0.66
N LEU A 220 -4.81 -19.37 0.06
CA LEU A 220 -4.51 -20.62 0.76
C LEU A 220 -3.03 -20.78 1.19
N PRO A 221 -2.74 -21.51 2.27
CA PRO A 221 -1.38 -21.95 2.57
C PRO A 221 -0.76 -22.76 1.42
N GLN A 222 0.56 -22.66 1.22
CA GLN A 222 1.23 -23.32 0.09
C GLN A 222 1.01 -24.84 0.05
N CYS A 223 0.84 -25.50 1.20
CA CYS A 223 0.61 -26.93 1.29
C CYS A 223 -0.75 -27.39 0.71
N GLN A 224 -1.75 -26.49 0.63
CA GLN A 224 -3.10 -26.81 0.14
C GLN A 224 -3.31 -26.41 -1.34
N VAL A 225 -2.35 -25.69 -1.93
CA VAL A 225 -2.45 -25.16 -3.30
C VAL A 225 -2.60 -26.30 -4.31
N ALA A 226 -1.84 -27.38 -4.18
CA ALA A 226 -1.88 -28.49 -5.14
C ALA A 226 -3.27 -29.14 -5.20
N ASP A 227 -3.82 -29.48 -4.04
CA ASP A 227 -5.14 -30.13 -3.92
C ASP A 227 -6.25 -29.20 -4.44
N LYS A 228 -6.22 -27.92 -4.05
CA LYS A 228 -7.22 -26.94 -4.52
C LYS A 228 -7.15 -26.71 -6.02
N VAL A 229 -5.96 -26.73 -6.62
CA VAL A 229 -5.83 -26.61 -8.08
C VAL A 229 -6.47 -27.80 -8.79
N THR A 230 -6.27 -29.02 -8.29
CA THR A 230 -6.91 -30.21 -8.85
C THR A 230 -8.43 -30.18 -8.68
N GLU A 231 -8.94 -29.73 -7.53
CA GLU A 231 -10.37 -29.52 -7.27
C GLU A 231 -10.98 -28.55 -8.28
N ILE A 232 -10.42 -27.34 -8.42
CA ILE A 232 -10.92 -26.31 -9.34
C ILE A 232 -10.88 -26.80 -10.79
N TRP A 233 -9.80 -27.48 -11.18
CA TRP A 233 -9.72 -28.07 -12.52
C TRP A 233 -10.83 -29.09 -12.74
N SER A 234 -11.00 -30.04 -11.83
CA SER A 234 -12.02 -31.09 -11.95
C SER A 234 -13.44 -30.56 -11.93
N GLU A 235 -13.72 -29.46 -11.23
CA GLU A 235 -15.07 -28.93 -11.08
C GLU A 235 -15.48 -28.05 -12.27
N TYR A 236 -14.56 -27.22 -12.80
CA TYR A 236 -14.92 -26.13 -13.72
C TYR A 236 -14.32 -26.20 -15.13
N LEU A 237 -13.17 -26.85 -15.32
CA LEU A 237 -12.40 -26.77 -16.59
C LEU A 237 -11.97 -28.13 -17.16
N GLY A 238 -12.09 -29.20 -16.39
CA GLY A 238 -11.76 -30.55 -16.82
C GLY A 238 -12.72 -31.06 -17.90
N PRO A 239 -12.33 -32.11 -18.64
CA PRO A 239 -13.16 -32.72 -19.68
C PRO A 239 -14.50 -33.24 -19.13
N ASP A 240 -14.51 -33.69 -17.88
CA ASP A 240 -15.68 -34.22 -17.17
C ASP A 240 -16.14 -33.26 -16.05
N ALA A 241 -15.96 -31.96 -16.25
CA ALA A 241 -16.30 -30.93 -15.26
C ALA A 241 -17.77 -31.00 -14.85
N SER A 242 -18.02 -31.00 -13.54
CA SER A 242 -19.39 -31.03 -12.98
C SER A 242 -20.13 -29.71 -13.14
N CYS A 243 -19.40 -28.59 -13.22
CA CYS A 243 -19.93 -27.23 -13.36
C CYS A 243 -19.06 -26.43 -14.36
N PRO A 244 -19.07 -26.78 -15.66
CA PRO A 244 -18.16 -26.19 -16.62
C PRO A 244 -18.39 -24.69 -16.82
N VAL A 245 -17.32 -23.89 -16.77
CA VAL A 245 -17.38 -22.46 -17.10
C VAL A 245 -17.09 -22.22 -18.58
N ASN A 246 -17.75 -21.22 -19.16
CA ASN A 246 -17.51 -20.82 -20.54
C ASN A 246 -16.31 -19.85 -20.61
N ILE A 247 -15.18 -20.34 -21.13
CA ILE A 247 -13.99 -19.52 -21.38
C ILE A 247 -13.51 -19.65 -22.83
N ASP A 248 -12.82 -18.63 -23.34
CA ASP A 248 -12.20 -18.69 -24.66
C ASP A 248 -11.11 -19.77 -24.76
N SER A 249 -10.86 -20.25 -25.98
CA SER A 249 -9.88 -21.31 -26.26
C SER A 249 -8.47 -20.91 -25.81
N HIS A 250 -8.11 -19.64 -25.95
CA HIS A 250 -6.81 -19.13 -25.57
C HIS A 250 -6.55 -19.25 -24.06
N SER A 251 -7.50 -18.82 -23.23
CA SER A 251 -7.42 -18.88 -21.77
C SER A 251 -7.45 -20.32 -21.28
N HIS A 252 -8.23 -21.18 -21.94
CA HIS A 252 -8.26 -22.61 -21.66
C HIS A 252 -6.91 -23.26 -21.95
N ASP A 253 -6.29 -22.98 -23.09
CA ASP A 253 -4.99 -23.54 -23.48
C ASP A 253 -3.85 -23.07 -22.56
N ILE A 254 -3.86 -21.80 -22.16
CA ILE A 254 -2.91 -21.27 -21.16
C ILE A 254 -3.06 -22.03 -19.84
N THR A 255 -4.30 -22.18 -19.35
CA THR A 255 -4.58 -22.87 -18.09
C THR A 255 -4.14 -24.32 -18.16
N LYS A 256 -4.46 -25.02 -19.26
CA LYS A 256 -4.04 -26.41 -19.50
C LYS A 256 -2.51 -26.56 -19.51
N LYS A 257 -1.78 -25.59 -20.07
CA LYS A 257 -0.31 -25.58 -20.00
C LYS A 257 0.18 -25.34 -18.58
N ASN A 258 -0.43 -24.43 -17.83
CA ASN A 258 -0.08 -24.15 -16.43
C ASN A 258 -0.31 -25.38 -15.53
N MET A 259 -1.31 -26.21 -15.83
CA MET A 259 -1.54 -27.48 -15.13
C MET A 259 -0.37 -28.47 -15.21
N THR A 260 0.60 -28.29 -16.11
CA THR A 260 1.84 -29.10 -16.12
C THR A 260 2.73 -28.82 -14.91
N LYS A 261 2.67 -27.61 -14.35
CA LYS A 261 3.34 -27.21 -13.12
C LYS A 261 2.41 -26.29 -12.31
N PRO A 262 1.42 -26.88 -11.61
CA PRO A 262 0.43 -26.15 -10.84
C PRO A 262 1.04 -25.21 -9.80
N ASP A 263 0.50 -24.01 -9.74
CA ASP A 263 0.81 -23.00 -8.74
C ASP A 263 -0.42 -22.12 -8.45
N ARG A 264 -0.23 -21.10 -7.61
CA ARG A 264 -1.28 -20.19 -7.18
C ARG A 264 -1.89 -19.34 -8.31
N TRP A 265 -1.20 -19.23 -9.44
CA TRP A 265 -1.56 -18.36 -10.56
C TRP A 265 -2.03 -19.16 -11.78
N THR A 266 -2.22 -20.47 -11.63
CA THR A 266 -2.55 -21.40 -12.72
C THR A 266 -3.80 -20.98 -13.49
N PHE A 267 -4.82 -20.46 -12.79
CA PHE A 267 -6.10 -20.05 -13.36
C PHE A 267 -6.22 -18.55 -13.68
N ASP A 268 -5.15 -17.76 -13.60
CA ASP A 268 -5.23 -16.29 -13.71
C ASP A 268 -5.86 -15.80 -15.02
N ALA A 269 -5.49 -16.43 -16.14
CA ALA A 269 -6.05 -16.09 -17.45
C ALA A 269 -7.55 -16.42 -17.51
N ALA A 270 -7.94 -17.62 -17.08
CA ALA A 270 -9.34 -18.05 -17.05
C ALA A 270 -10.18 -17.18 -16.09
N ALA A 271 -9.70 -16.89 -14.88
CA ALA A 271 -10.40 -16.04 -13.93
C ALA A 271 -10.55 -14.59 -14.43
N ALA A 272 -9.53 -14.05 -15.13
CA ALA A 272 -9.63 -12.74 -15.76
C ALA A 272 -10.68 -12.71 -16.88
N HIS A 273 -10.75 -13.77 -17.69
CA HIS A 273 -11.76 -13.94 -18.73
C HIS A 273 -13.17 -13.99 -18.12
N VAL A 274 -13.41 -14.87 -17.14
CA VAL A 274 -14.71 -15.01 -16.46
C VAL A 274 -15.12 -13.72 -15.73
N TYR A 275 -14.18 -13.04 -15.08
CA TYR A 275 -14.45 -11.74 -14.47
C TYR A 275 -14.87 -10.69 -15.50
N HIS A 276 -14.20 -10.64 -16.66
CA HIS A 276 -14.56 -9.73 -17.74
C HIS A 276 -15.95 -10.05 -18.32
N LEU A 277 -16.25 -11.34 -18.52
CA LEU A 277 -17.55 -11.82 -18.96
C LEU A 277 -18.67 -11.36 -18.00
N MET A 278 -18.51 -11.63 -16.70
CA MET A 278 -19.46 -11.17 -15.69
C MET A 278 -19.58 -9.64 -15.68
N LYS A 279 -18.46 -8.91 -15.81
CA LYS A 279 -18.43 -7.44 -15.76
C LYS A 279 -19.19 -6.80 -16.93
N THR A 280 -19.05 -7.33 -18.14
CA THR A 280 -19.66 -6.74 -19.35
C THR A 280 -21.10 -7.17 -19.54
N ASP A 281 -21.47 -8.37 -19.06
CA ASP A 281 -22.81 -8.92 -19.24
C ASP A 281 -23.63 -8.98 -17.93
N SER A 282 -23.43 -10.00 -17.09
CA SER A 282 -24.29 -10.28 -15.93
C SER A 282 -24.36 -9.12 -14.93
N TYR A 283 -23.25 -8.44 -14.66
CA TYR A 283 -23.20 -7.27 -13.78
C TYR A 283 -24.00 -6.08 -14.35
N SER A 284 -23.86 -5.83 -15.66
CA SER A 284 -24.62 -4.79 -16.35
C SER A 284 -26.13 -5.07 -16.35
N ARG A 285 -26.52 -6.35 -16.45
CA ARG A 285 -27.91 -6.78 -16.31
C ARG A 285 -28.40 -6.68 -14.87
N TYR A 286 -27.59 -7.10 -13.89
CA TYR A 286 -27.90 -6.99 -12.46
C TYR A 286 -28.24 -5.55 -12.05
N LEU A 287 -27.42 -4.56 -12.42
CA LEU A 287 -27.68 -3.15 -12.08
C LEU A 287 -28.97 -2.58 -12.70
N ARG A 288 -29.47 -3.18 -13.78
CA ARG A 288 -30.74 -2.81 -14.44
C ARG A 288 -31.93 -3.62 -13.94
N SER A 289 -31.68 -4.72 -13.23
CA SER A 289 -32.70 -5.62 -12.72
C SER A 289 -33.54 -4.99 -11.61
N GLU A 290 -34.77 -5.48 -11.46
CA GLU A 290 -35.61 -5.09 -10.33
C GLU A 290 -35.02 -5.54 -8.99
N MET A 291 -34.23 -6.63 -8.96
CA MET A 291 -33.56 -7.08 -7.73
C MET A 291 -32.64 -5.99 -7.14
N TYR A 292 -31.81 -5.35 -7.97
CA TYR A 292 -30.95 -4.26 -7.53
C TYR A 292 -31.76 -2.99 -7.17
N LYS A 293 -32.74 -2.61 -8.01
CA LYS A 293 -33.57 -1.43 -7.76
C LYS A 293 -34.41 -1.55 -6.49
N ASP A 294 -34.99 -2.72 -6.24
CA ASP A 294 -35.78 -3.01 -5.05
C ASP A 294 -34.90 -2.99 -3.80
N PHE A 295 -33.69 -3.53 -3.88
CA PHE A 295 -32.73 -3.47 -2.76
C PHE A 295 -32.32 -2.02 -2.46
N LEU A 296 -32.08 -1.23 -3.50
CA LEU A 296 -31.77 0.20 -3.39
C LEU A 296 -32.97 1.04 -2.90
N GLN A 297 -34.21 0.62 -3.14
CA GLN A 297 -35.41 1.31 -2.68
C GLN A 297 -35.85 0.86 -1.28
N GLY A 298 -35.70 -0.42 -0.96
CA GLY A 298 -35.92 -0.98 0.37
C GLY A 298 -35.01 -0.33 1.41
N SER A 299 -33.78 -0.01 1.03
CA SER A 299 -32.82 0.77 1.84
C SER A 299 -33.15 2.27 1.94
N LYS A 300 -34.00 2.83 1.06
CA LYS A 300 -34.48 4.23 1.15
C LYS A 300 -35.68 4.40 2.08
N LYS A 301 -36.50 3.36 2.29
CA LYS A 301 -37.77 3.48 3.03
C LYS A 301 -37.62 3.81 4.52
N LYS A 302 -36.40 3.77 5.10
CA LYS A 302 -36.16 4.10 6.51
C LYS A 302 -35.44 5.42 6.78
N THR A 303 -34.88 6.07 5.75
CA THR A 303 -34.16 7.36 5.93
C THR A 303 -34.85 8.44 5.09
N SER A 304 -36.07 8.82 5.47
CA SER A 304 -36.69 10.03 4.96
C SER A 304 -36.20 11.22 5.78
N MET A 305 -35.07 11.81 5.38
CA MET A 305 -34.80 13.22 5.65
C MET A 305 -34.49 13.92 4.32
N LYS A 306 -35.11 15.09 4.17
CA LYS A 306 -35.28 15.84 2.92
C LYS A 306 -33.95 16.37 2.38
N GLY A 307 -33.80 16.20 1.06
CA GLY A 307 -33.06 17.12 0.20
C GLY A 307 -31.62 16.71 -0.10
N ILE A 308 -31.39 16.28 -1.34
CA ILE A 308 -30.36 16.79 -2.25
C ILE A 308 -30.64 16.17 -3.64
N ARG A 309 -30.51 17.00 -4.66
CA ARG A 309 -30.92 16.72 -6.05
C ARG A 309 -30.05 15.63 -6.69
N SER A 310 -30.74 14.81 -7.48
CA SER A 310 -30.23 13.81 -8.41
C SER A 310 -29.11 14.32 -9.33
N ILE A 311 -27.92 13.73 -9.22
CA ILE A 311 -26.90 13.70 -10.30
C ILE A 311 -26.47 12.24 -10.46
N VAL A 312 -27.23 11.47 -11.24
CA VAL A 312 -26.72 10.28 -11.93
C VAL A 312 -27.26 10.35 -13.34
N SER A 313 -26.52 10.98 -14.25
CA SER A 313 -26.81 10.91 -15.67
C SER A 313 -26.15 9.65 -16.26
N PHE A 314 -26.97 8.66 -16.61
CA PHE A 314 -26.55 7.56 -17.47
C PHE A 314 -26.44 8.08 -18.91
N SER A 315 -25.23 8.40 -19.37
CA SER A 315 -24.98 8.74 -20.76
C SER A 315 -24.82 7.46 -21.59
N GLY A 316 -25.94 6.89 -22.03
CA GLY A 316 -25.95 5.92 -23.12
C GLY A 316 -25.69 6.65 -24.44
N ARG A 317 -24.53 6.41 -25.06
CA ARG A 317 -24.28 6.82 -26.46
C ARG A 317 -25.15 5.97 -27.38
N LYS A 318 -26.11 6.62 -28.05
CA LYS A 318 -26.69 6.11 -29.30
C LYS A 318 -25.85 6.68 -30.44
N ASP A 319 -25.16 5.81 -31.16
CA ASP A 319 -24.63 6.14 -32.47
C ASP A 319 -25.80 6.31 -33.44
N ALA A 320 -25.83 7.42 -34.15
CA ALA A 320 -26.72 7.64 -35.29
C ALA A 320 -25.87 8.07 -36.48
N ASN A 321 -25.96 7.25 -37.54
CA ASN A 321 -25.46 7.52 -38.87
C ASN A 321 -25.84 8.93 -39.35
N SER A 322 -24.87 9.62 -39.96
CA SER A 322 -25.00 10.31 -41.26
C SER A 322 -23.62 10.49 -41.86
#